data_AF-A0A2A6C2D1-F1
#
_entry.id   AF-A0A2A6C2D1-F1
#
_cell.length_a   1.000
_cell.length_b   1.000
_cell.length_c   1.000
_cell.angle_alpha   90.00
_cell.angle_beta   90.00
_cell.angle_gamma   90.00
#
_symmetry.space_group_name_H-M   'P 1'
#
loop_
_entity.id
_entity.type
_entity.pdbx_description
1 polymer ?
#
loop_
_entity_poly.entity_id
_entity_poly.type
_entity_poly.pdbx_seq_one_letter_code
_entity_poly.pdbx_strand_id
1 'polypeptide(L)'
;MLIDMEFLKTYPINHPIEALFCLCSLIPSSVLLIVVQKSTMHPNCRALISLWTCTQILMNLAMLTYCYYFIFIDHEVYPKTQFYPPIRTFFTEQAIRMWCMCSCFELGISLERELSIRVPHEYHITPRSTKYIVGLAISANDDDQVEEEIEGEMDDEEDLVQCGRNVHRMIHVQIQETYNVARAMLPVYLFSFIFKFFAVSTASVSSVFLLRHNSLRHRTQILRIYEKRQTKCTEEESTQHHTLTHFELLDSMWK
;
A
#
# COMPACT_ATOMS: atom_id res chain seq x y z
N MET A 1 1.06 -16.84 25.63
CA MET A 1 2.21 -15.92 25.62
C MET A 1 1.68 -14.51 25.45
N LEU A 2 1.29 -13.86 26.55
CA LEU A 2 0.92 -12.45 26.57
C LEU A 2 2.24 -11.68 26.49
N ILE A 3 2.65 -11.29 25.29
CA ILE A 3 3.67 -10.25 25.15
C ILE A 3 3.11 -9.06 25.90
N ASP A 4 3.83 -8.61 26.92
CA ASP A 4 3.37 -7.59 27.85
C ASP A 4 3.02 -6.33 27.04
N MET A 5 1.74 -5.97 27.00
CA MET A 5 1.25 -4.88 26.17
C MET A 5 1.88 -3.53 26.57
N GLU A 6 2.39 -3.44 27.81
CA GLU A 6 3.21 -2.33 28.25
C GLU A 6 4.58 -2.28 27.58
N PHE A 7 5.21 -3.43 27.30
CA PHE A 7 6.51 -3.46 26.64
C PHE A 7 6.45 -2.89 25.21
N LEU A 8 5.42 -3.27 24.45
CA LEU A 8 5.16 -2.70 23.12
C LEU A 8 4.85 -1.21 23.19
N LYS A 9 4.24 -0.75 24.29
CA LYS A 9 3.92 0.67 24.51
C LYS A 9 5.15 1.51 24.88
N THR A 10 6.14 0.90 25.52
CA THR A 10 7.35 1.57 26.02
C THR A 10 8.47 1.60 24.98
N TYR A 11 8.55 0.59 24.10
CA TYR A 11 9.60 0.54 23.09
C TYR A 11 9.01 0.66 21.68
N PRO A 12 9.35 1.72 20.90
CA PRO A 12 8.88 1.89 19.53
C PRO A 12 9.60 0.92 18.60
N ILE A 13 9.40 -0.39 18.77
CA ILE A 13 10.10 -1.43 17.99
C ILE A 13 9.63 -1.42 16.53
N ASN A 14 8.41 -0.94 16.27
CA ASN A 14 7.82 -0.92 14.94
C ASN A 14 8.61 -0.03 13.96
N HIS A 15 8.98 1.19 14.33
CA HIS A 15 9.64 2.12 13.42
C HIS A 15 11.07 1.69 13.02
N PRO A 16 11.94 1.19 13.93
CA PRO A 16 13.23 0.63 13.56
C PRO A 16 13.11 -0.62 12.67
N ILE A 17 12.14 -1.50 12.93
CA ILE A 17 11.90 -2.68 12.08
C ILE A 17 11.45 -2.23 10.68
N GLU A 18 10.52 -1.28 10.60
CA GLU A 18 10.06 -0.71 9.34
C GLU A 18 11.19 -0.01 8.57
N ALA A 19 12.03 0.78 9.26
CA ALA A 19 13.20 1.41 8.67
C ALA A 19 14.21 0.38 8.15
N LEU A 20 14.48 -0.69 8.91
CA LEU A 20 15.36 -1.77 8.48
C LEU A 20 14.83 -2.42 7.20
N PHE A 21 13.54 -2.69 7.14
CA PHE A 21 12.89 -3.25 5.96
C PHE A 21 12.95 -2.32 4.73
N CYS A 22 12.72 -1.02 4.91
CA CYS A 22 12.89 -0.03 3.85
C CYS A 22 14.35 0.03 3.34
N LEU A 23 15.33 0.00 4.23
CA LEU A 23 16.75 -0.05 3.86
C LEU A 23 17.09 -1.32 3.06
N CYS A 24 16.62 -2.48 3.53
CA CYS A 24 16.81 -3.74 2.82
C CYS A 24 16.12 -3.75 1.45
N SER A 25 14.99 -3.05 1.29
CA SER A 25 14.23 -2.93 0.03
C SER A 25 14.87 -1.96 -0.97
N LEU A 26 15.58 -0.93 -0.51
CA LEU A 26 16.26 0.04 -1.39
C LEU A 26 17.34 -0.59 -2.27
N ILE A 27 18.07 -1.58 -1.73
CA ILE A 27 19.15 -2.27 -2.45
C ILE A 27 18.61 -2.99 -3.70
N PRO A 28 17.65 -3.94 -3.62
CA PRO A 28 17.12 -4.62 -4.80
C PRO A 28 16.41 -3.66 -5.75
N SER A 29 15.72 -2.62 -5.28
CA SER A 29 15.12 -1.61 -6.17
C SER A 29 16.18 -0.84 -6.96
N SER A 30 17.29 -0.44 -6.32
CA SER A 30 18.38 0.27 -7.01
C SER A 30 19.08 -0.63 -8.02
N VAL A 31 19.32 -1.90 -7.66
CA VAL A 31 19.91 -2.90 -8.58
C VAL A 31 18.98 -3.14 -9.76
N LEU A 32 17.68 -3.30 -9.55
CA LEU A 32 16.71 -3.47 -10.62
C LEU A 32 16.72 -2.26 -11.56
N LEU A 33 16.74 -1.03 -11.03
CA LEU A 33 16.78 0.17 -11.86
C LEU A 33 18.00 0.17 -12.79
N ILE A 34 19.19 -0.18 -12.27
CA ILE A 34 20.43 -0.27 -13.06
C ILE A 34 20.32 -1.37 -14.12
N VAL A 35 19.80 -2.55 -13.77
CA VAL A 35 19.62 -3.67 -14.69
C VAL A 35 18.66 -3.29 -15.81
N VAL A 36 17.55 -2.64 -15.49
CA VAL A 36 16.55 -2.20 -16.47
C VAL A 36 17.14 -1.18 -17.44
N GLN A 37 17.97 -0.23 -16.97
CA GLN A 37 18.67 0.70 -17.88
C GLN A 37 19.62 0.00 -18.86
N LYS A 38 20.26 -1.09 -18.43
CA LYS A 38 21.21 -1.86 -19.26
C LYS A 38 20.54 -2.93 -20.13
N SER A 39 19.27 -3.24 -19.88
CA SER A 39 18.54 -4.27 -20.61
C SER A 39 18.19 -3.83 -22.03
N THR A 40 18.15 -4.79 -22.96
CA THR A 40 17.70 -4.61 -24.36
C THR A 40 16.18 -4.60 -24.50
N MET A 41 15.45 -4.36 -23.40
CA MET A 41 13.99 -4.31 -23.41
C MET A 41 13.47 -3.17 -24.29
N HIS A 42 12.26 -3.37 -24.81
CA HIS A 42 11.56 -2.33 -25.56
C HIS A 42 11.50 -1.02 -24.76
N PRO A 43 11.70 0.15 -25.40
CA PRO A 43 11.80 1.43 -24.69
C PRO A 43 10.61 1.76 -23.80
N ASN A 44 9.38 1.36 -24.17
CA ASN A 44 8.18 1.62 -23.37
C ASN A 44 8.14 0.77 -22.10
N CYS A 45 8.37 -0.53 -22.20
CA CYS A 45 8.51 -1.42 -21.05
C CYS A 45 9.61 -0.93 -20.11
N ARG A 46 10.77 -0.56 -20.66
CA ARG A 46 11.90 -0.01 -19.90
C ARG A 46 11.50 1.27 -19.15
N ALA A 47 10.80 2.19 -19.80
CA ALA A 47 10.33 3.42 -19.18
C ALA A 47 9.33 3.14 -18.04
N LEU A 48 8.35 2.26 -18.25
CA LEU A 48 7.36 1.88 -17.23
C LEU A 48 8.00 1.21 -16.02
N ILE A 49 8.90 0.24 -16.21
CA ILE A 49 9.61 -0.42 -15.11
C ILE A 49 10.52 0.58 -14.39
N SER A 50 11.16 1.50 -15.13
CA SER A 50 11.99 2.55 -14.53
C SER A 50 11.16 3.48 -13.66
N LEU A 51 10.01 3.96 -14.15
CA LEU A 51 9.09 4.81 -13.40
C LEU A 51 8.57 4.10 -12.15
N TRP A 52 8.12 2.84 -12.29
CA TRP A 52 7.71 2.01 -11.17
C TRP A 52 8.80 1.89 -10.10
N THR A 53 10.03 1.56 -10.52
CA THR A 53 11.16 1.39 -9.60
C THR A 53 11.56 2.71 -8.94
N CYS A 54 11.54 3.82 -9.67
CA CYS A 54 11.77 5.16 -9.13
C CYS A 54 10.71 5.53 -8.07
N THR A 55 9.43 5.29 -8.33
CA THR A 55 8.36 5.52 -7.36
C THR A 55 8.54 4.66 -6.11
N GLN A 56 8.95 3.39 -6.26
CA GLN A 56 9.25 2.51 -5.15
C GLN A 56 10.42 3.02 -4.29
N ILE A 57 11.50 3.52 -4.91
CA ILE A 57 12.63 4.13 -4.21
C ILE A 57 12.18 5.39 -3.46
N LEU A 58 11.44 6.28 -4.11
CA LEU A 58 10.90 7.49 -3.50
C LEU A 58 9.99 7.19 -2.31
N MET A 59 9.14 6.16 -2.42
CA MET A 59 8.29 5.69 -1.33
C MET A 59 9.13 5.20 -0.14
N ASN A 60 10.15 4.38 -0.38
CA ASN A 60 11.05 3.90 0.68
C ASN A 60 11.81 5.06 1.35
N LEU A 61 12.28 6.05 0.59
CA LEU A 61 12.94 7.24 1.14
C LEU A 61 11.99 8.10 1.98
N ALA A 62 10.75 8.27 1.53
CA ALA A 62 9.72 8.97 2.30
C ALA A 62 9.41 8.25 3.62
N MET A 63 9.31 6.92 3.59
CA MET A 63 9.10 6.11 4.79
C MET A 63 10.30 6.11 5.73
N LEU A 64 11.53 6.12 5.23
CA LEU A 64 12.72 6.30 6.06
C LEU A 64 12.75 7.67 6.72
N THR A 65 12.38 8.72 5.98
CA THR A 65 12.28 10.08 6.52
C THR A 65 11.22 10.15 7.62
N TYR A 66 10.08 9.49 7.41
CA TYR A 66 9.04 9.32 8.43
C TYR A 66 9.58 8.60 9.67
N CYS A 67 10.19 7.43 9.51
CA CYS A 67 10.74 6.66 10.64
C CYS A 67 11.80 7.46 11.40
N TYR A 68 12.70 8.16 10.69
CA TYR A 68 13.70 9.04 11.28
C TYR A 68 13.06 10.13 12.13
N TYR A 69 12.04 10.83 11.60
CA TYR A 69 11.33 11.88 12.33
C TYR A 69 10.72 11.36 13.64
N PHE A 70 10.04 10.21 13.60
CA PHE A 70 9.38 9.66 14.80
C PHE A 70 10.34 9.04 15.82
N ILE A 71 11.45 8.46 15.37
CA ILE A 71 12.46 7.89 16.28
C ILE A 71 13.25 9.00 17.00
N PHE A 72 13.66 10.05 16.27
CA PHE A 72 14.64 11.02 16.78
C PHE A 72 14.07 12.37 17.19
N ILE A 73 12.93 12.81 16.63
CA ILE A 73 12.40 14.16 16.88
C ILE A 73 11.20 14.12 17.81
N ASP A 74 10.18 13.33 17.47
CA ASP A 74 8.91 13.38 18.19
C ASP A 74 9.02 12.68 19.56
N HIS A 75 9.89 11.66 19.69
CA HIS A 75 10.04 10.76 20.85
C HIS A 75 8.73 10.12 21.38
N GLU A 76 7.56 10.51 20.86
CA GLU A 76 6.25 9.97 21.20
C GLU A 76 6.08 8.60 20.55
N VAL A 77 6.29 7.58 21.39
CA VAL A 77 6.17 6.16 21.06
C VAL A 77 4.77 5.80 20.54
N TYR A 78 3.72 6.49 21.01
CA TYR A 78 2.35 6.29 20.55
C TYR A 78 1.57 7.61 20.40
N PRO A 79 0.94 7.85 19.23
CA PRO A 79 0.01 8.96 19.09
C PRO A 79 -1.13 8.81 20.09
N LYS A 80 -1.45 9.89 20.82
CA LYS A 80 -2.69 9.97 21.60
C LYS A 80 -3.94 9.93 20.70
N THR A 81 -3.80 10.37 19.45
CA THR A 81 -4.83 10.34 18.40
C THR A 81 -4.18 10.06 17.04
N GLN A 82 -4.85 9.32 16.15
CA GLN A 82 -4.32 9.01 14.81
C GLN A 82 -3.96 10.25 13.98
N PHE A 83 -4.56 11.39 14.28
CA PHE A 83 -4.42 12.64 13.53
C PHE A 83 -3.44 13.64 14.15
N TYR A 84 -2.85 13.34 15.31
CA TYR A 84 -1.90 14.21 15.98
C TYR A 84 -0.55 13.52 16.19
N PRO A 85 0.58 14.18 15.85
CA PRO A 85 0.68 15.50 15.22
C PRO A 85 0.22 15.52 13.75
N PRO A 86 -0.25 16.66 13.20
CA PRO A 86 -0.74 16.76 11.80
C PRO A 86 0.25 16.27 10.75
N ILE A 87 1.54 16.32 11.06
CA ILE A 87 2.61 15.84 10.19
C ILE A 87 2.53 14.32 9.93
N ARG A 88 1.96 13.52 10.84
CA ARG A 88 1.68 12.09 10.60
C ARG A 88 0.72 11.88 9.44
N THR A 89 -0.35 12.67 9.40
CA THR A 89 -1.36 12.60 8.34
C THR A 89 -0.71 12.91 7.00
N PHE A 90 0.14 13.94 6.93
CA PHE A 90 0.88 14.26 5.73
C PHE A 90 1.72 13.08 5.23
N PHE A 91 2.55 12.47 6.08
CA PHE A 91 3.37 11.33 5.68
C PHE A 91 2.54 10.11 5.27
N THR A 92 1.44 9.84 5.98
CA THR A 92 0.52 8.73 5.67
C THR A 92 -0.13 8.94 4.32
N GLU A 93 -0.61 10.16 4.03
CA GLU A 93 -1.16 10.50 2.72
C GLU A 93 -0.13 10.34 1.61
N GLN A 94 1.12 10.80 1.82
CA GLN A 94 2.18 10.65 0.82
C GLN A 94 2.50 9.16 0.56
N ALA A 95 2.56 8.34 1.61
CA ALA A 95 2.78 6.90 1.48
C ALA A 95 1.64 6.24 0.66
N ILE A 96 0.39 6.57 0.95
CA ILE A 96 -0.78 6.06 0.20
C ILE A 96 -0.72 6.50 -1.28
N ARG A 97 -0.40 7.77 -1.54
CA ARG A 97 -0.27 8.29 -2.91
C ARG A 97 0.80 7.54 -3.69
N MET A 98 1.99 7.35 -3.11
CA MET A 98 3.07 6.62 -3.75
C MET A 98 2.73 5.15 -3.97
N TRP A 99 2.04 4.51 -3.02
CA TRP A 99 1.60 3.13 -3.16
C TRP A 99 0.57 2.95 -4.28
N CYS A 100 -0.37 3.89 -4.41
CA CYS A 100 -1.31 3.94 -5.52
C CYS A 100 -0.58 4.09 -6.87
N MET A 101 0.38 5.02 -6.95
CA MET A 101 1.21 5.22 -8.14
C MET A 101 1.98 3.96 -8.53
N CYS A 102 2.62 3.26 -7.57
CA CYS A 102 3.28 1.97 -7.83
C CYS A 102 2.29 0.95 -8.40
N SER A 103 1.07 0.87 -7.87
CA SER A 103 0.04 -0.06 -8.33
C SER A 103 -0.43 0.27 -9.76
N CYS A 104 -0.59 1.55 -10.09
CA CYS A 104 -0.90 2.01 -11.44
C CYS A 104 0.21 1.63 -12.44
N PHE A 105 1.48 1.76 -12.06
CA PHE A 105 2.57 1.34 -12.92
C PHE A 105 2.67 -0.18 -13.05
N GLU A 106 2.37 -0.97 -12.00
CA GLU A 106 2.28 -2.44 -12.10
C GLU A 106 1.20 -2.86 -13.10
N LEU A 107 0.04 -2.21 -13.06
CA LEU A 107 -1.03 -2.41 -14.04
C LEU A 107 -0.56 -2.01 -15.45
N GLY A 108 0.09 -0.85 -15.59
CA GLY A 108 0.64 -0.39 -16.86
C GLY A 108 1.65 -1.35 -17.48
N ILE A 109 2.55 -1.93 -16.67
CA ILE A 109 3.51 -2.96 -17.12
C ILE A 109 2.75 -4.23 -17.57
N SER A 110 1.69 -4.61 -16.86
CA SER A 110 0.89 -5.80 -17.19
C SER A 110 0.16 -5.64 -18.51
N LEU A 111 -0.50 -4.49 -18.73
CA LEU A 111 -1.17 -4.15 -19.99
C LEU A 111 -0.18 -4.06 -21.15
N GLU A 112 0.98 -3.45 -20.92
CA GLU A 112 2.01 -3.31 -21.95
C GLU A 112 2.54 -4.67 -22.42
N ARG A 113 2.70 -5.63 -21.50
CA ARG A 113 3.05 -7.00 -21.84
C ARG A 113 1.95 -7.72 -22.60
N GLU A 114 0.70 -7.58 -22.18
CA GLU A 114 -0.43 -8.19 -22.88
C GLU A 114 -0.51 -7.70 -24.34
N LEU A 115 -0.31 -6.41 -24.58
CA LEU A 115 -0.25 -5.82 -25.92
C LEU A 115 0.91 -6.38 -26.75
N SER A 116 2.09 -6.56 -26.14
CA SER A 116 3.25 -7.14 -26.83
C SER A 116 3.01 -8.57 -27.30
N ILE A 117 2.12 -9.32 -26.62
CA ILE A 117 1.75 -10.69 -26.96
C ILE A 117 0.64 -10.71 -28.02
N ARG A 118 -0.38 -9.85 -27.89
CA ARG A 118 -1.53 -9.81 -28.81
C ARG A 118 -1.13 -9.39 -30.22
N VAL A 119 -0.29 -8.36 -30.37
CA VAL A 119 0.02 -7.76 -31.67
C VAL A 119 1.54 -7.54 -31.83
N PRO A 120 2.35 -8.60 -31.93
CA PRO A 120 3.82 -8.49 -31.90
C PRO A 120 4.39 -7.73 -33.10
N HIS A 121 3.74 -7.81 -34.26
CA HIS A 121 4.22 -7.18 -35.49
C HIS A 121 4.13 -5.64 -35.42
N GLU A 122 2.98 -5.09 -35.00
CA GLU A 122 2.82 -3.63 -34.86
C GLU A 122 3.66 -3.05 -33.72
N TYR A 123 3.81 -3.83 -32.64
CA TYR A 123 4.50 -3.40 -31.43
C TYR A 123 5.98 -3.06 -31.69
N HIS A 124 6.69 -3.83 -32.53
CA HIS A 124 8.11 -3.60 -32.85
C HIS A 124 8.34 -2.59 -33.98
N ILE A 125 7.37 -2.43 -34.89
CA ILE A 125 7.51 -1.55 -36.06
C ILE A 125 7.27 -0.08 -35.68
N THR A 126 6.45 0.18 -34.67
CA THR A 126 5.95 1.53 -34.39
C THR A 126 6.71 2.22 -33.24
N PRO A 127 7.59 3.21 -33.51
CA PRO A 127 8.29 3.95 -32.46
C PRO A 127 7.38 4.85 -31.59
N ARG A 128 6.06 4.87 -31.85
CA ARG A 128 5.02 5.68 -31.17
C ARG A 128 4.08 4.88 -30.26
N SER A 129 4.48 3.68 -29.83
CA SER A 129 3.67 2.77 -28.99
C SER A 129 3.18 3.38 -27.65
N THR A 130 3.75 4.50 -27.18
CA THR A 130 3.27 5.18 -25.96
C THR A 130 1.87 5.80 -26.10
N LYS A 131 1.45 6.22 -27.31
CA LYS A 131 0.09 6.72 -27.54
C LYS A 131 -0.97 5.61 -27.48
N TYR A 132 -0.59 4.37 -27.77
CA TYR A 132 -1.49 3.22 -27.79
C TYR A 132 -1.86 2.74 -26.39
N ILE A 133 -0.98 2.88 -25.39
CA ILE A 133 -1.30 2.47 -24.01
C ILE A 133 -2.46 3.30 -23.43
N VAL A 134 -2.53 4.59 -23.76
CA VAL A 134 -3.65 5.47 -23.35
C VAL A 134 -4.90 5.20 -24.20
N GLY A 135 -4.72 4.90 -25.50
CA GLY A 135 -5.82 4.59 -26.41
C GLY A 135 -6.51 3.25 -26.13
N LEU A 136 -5.76 2.20 -25.79
CA LEU A 136 -6.31 0.85 -25.55
C LEU A 136 -7.05 0.71 -24.22
N ALA A 137 -6.70 1.49 -23.20
CA ALA A 137 -7.52 1.59 -21.98
C ALA A 137 -8.93 2.14 -22.28
N ILE A 138 -9.09 2.84 -23.41
CA ILE A 138 -10.36 3.41 -23.87
C ILE A 138 -11.01 2.50 -24.93
N SER A 139 -10.21 1.84 -25.78
CA SER A 139 -10.67 1.04 -26.91
C SER A 139 -10.97 -0.43 -26.60
N ALA A 140 -10.50 -0.98 -25.47
CA ALA A 140 -10.80 -2.37 -25.06
C ALA A 140 -12.29 -2.65 -24.77
N ASN A 141 -13.17 -1.67 -25.03
CA ASN A 141 -14.62 -1.80 -24.95
C ASN A 141 -15.30 -2.03 -26.31
N ASP A 142 -14.58 -1.94 -27.44
CA ASP A 142 -15.21 -1.89 -28.79
C ASP A 142 -14.77 -3.00 -29.78
N ASP A 143 -13.88 -3.93 -29.41
CA ASP A 143 -13.29 -4.87 -30.36
C ASP A 143 -14.02 -6.24 -30.41
N ASP A 144 -15.09 -6.32 -31.21
CA ASP A 144 -15.71 -7.57 -31.68
C ASP A 144 -15.69 -7.71 -33.23
N GLN A 145 -15.01 -6.83 -33.97
CA GLN A 145 -15.11 -6.81 -35.45
C GLN A 145 -13.84 -6.37 -36.19
N VAL A 146 -12.73 -7.12 -36.14
CA VAL A 146 -11.68 -7.01 -37.17
C VAL A 146 -10.93 -8.35 -37.32
N GLU A 147 -11.56 -9.34 -37.94
CA GLU A 147 -10.88 -10.51 -38.53
C GLU A 147 -11.33 -10.62 -40.00
N GLU A 148 -10.86 -9.72 -40.87
CA GLU A 148 -10.99 -9.95 -42.30
C GLU A 148 -9.90 -9.17 -43.06
N GLU A 149 -9.37 -9.82 -44.11
CA GLU A 149 -8.45 -9.29 -45.13
C GLU A 149 -6.95 -9.25 -44.83
N ILE A 150 -6.30 -10.42 -44.83
CA ILE A 150 -4.98 -10.59 -45.48
C ILE A 150 -4.95 -11.93 -46.24
N GLU A 151 -5.68 -12.01 -47.35
CA GLU A 151 -5.45 -13.02 -48.39
C GLU A 151 -4.73 -12.35 -49.57
N GLY A 152 -3.40 -12.26 -49.46
CA GLY A 152 -2.52 -11.90 -50.57
C GLY A 152 -1.84 -13.16 -51.09
N GLU A 153 -2.15 -13.52 -52.34
CA GLU A 153 -1.58 -14.67 -53.06
C GLU A 153 -0.07 -14.48 -53.20
N MET A 154 0.70 -15.36 -52.55
CA MET A 154 2.16 -15.33 -52.49
C MET A 154 2.66 -16.66 -53.05
N ASP A 155 3.05 -16.67 -54.32
CA ASP A 155 3.19 -17.87 -55.16
C ASP A 155 4.44 -18.75 -54.89
N ASP A 156 5.31 -18.37 -53.96
CA ASP A 156 6.57 -19.10 -53.71
C ASP A 156 6.53 -19.87 -52.38
N GLU A 157 6.28 -21.18 -52.46
CA GLU A 157 6.25 -22.13 -51.33
C GLU A 157 7.56 -22.11 -50.51
N GLU A 158 8.70 -21.86 -51.15
CA GLU A 158 10.00 -21.72 -50.47
C GLU A 158 10.07 -20.48 -49.56
N ASP A 159 9.44 -19.38 -49.96
CA ASP A 159 9.39 -18.14 -49.16
C ASP A 159 8.45 -18.29 -47.96
N LEU A 160 7.35 -19.04 -48.10
CA LEU A 160 6.49 -19.42 -46.98
C LEU A 160 7.22 -20.26 -45.93
N VAL A 161 7.97 -21.27 -46.36
CA VAL A 161 8.76 -22.13 -45.45
C VAL A 161 9.87 -21.32 -44.78
N GLN A 162 10.53 -20.43 -45.50
CA GLN A 162 11.57 -19.57 -44.95
C GLN A 162 11.01 -18.53 -43.96
N CYS A 163 9.87 -17.94 -44.27
CA CYS A 163 9.13 -17.04 -43.38
C CYS A 163 8.73 -17.78 -42.09
N GLY A 164 8.16 -18.98 -42.19
CA GLY A 164 7.78 -19.80 -41.04
C GLY A 164 8.97 -20.13 -40.12
N ARG A 165 10.13 -20.48 -40.67
CA ARG A 165 11.36 -20.73 -39.88
C ARG A 165 11.88 -19.48 -39.16
N ASN A 166 11.75 -18.31 -39.77
CA ASN A 166 12.17 -17.04 -39.17
C ASN A 166 11.21 -16.59 -38.06
N VAL A 167 9.90 -16.75 -38.27
CA VAL A 167 8.87 -16.50 -37.26
C VAL A 167 9.07 -17.43 -36.06
N HIS A 168 9.31 -18.73 -36.27
CA HIS A 168 9.54 -19.68 -35.19
C HIS A 168 10.78 -19.33 -34.34
N ARG A 169 11.88 -18.92 -34.98
CA ARG A 169 13.09 -18.46 -34.25
C ARG A 169 12.83 -17.18 -33.47
N MET A 170 12.12 -16.23 -34.05
CA MET A 170 11.75 -14.97 -33.39
C MET A 170 10.89 -15.24 -32.14
N ILE A 171 9.88 -16.11 -32.25
CA ILE A 171 9.03 -16.51 -31.12
C ILE A 171 9.87 -17.14 -30.00
N HIS A 172 10.78 -18.05 -30.33
CA HIS A 172 11.65 -18.67 -29.32
C HIS A 172 12.54 -17.65 -28.59
N VAL A 173 13.12 -16.70 -29.33
CA VAL A 173 13.93 -15.63 -28.72
C VAL A 173 13.08 -14.76 -27.80
N GLN A 174 11.87 -14.37 -28.22
CA GLN A 174 10.95 -13.58 -27.40
C GLN A 174 10.50 -14.31 -26.14
N ILE A 175 10.21 -15.62 -26.23
CA ILE A 175 9.87 -16.45 -25.07
C ILE A 175 11.05 -16.49 -24.10
N GLN A 176 12.27 -16.69 -24.61
CA GLN A 176 13.48 -16.76 -23.79
C GLN A 176 13.75 -15.43 -23.07
N GLU A 177 13.63 -14.30 -23.78
CA GLU A 177 13.78 -12.96 -23.20
C GLU A 177 12.70 -12.69 -22.15
N THR A 178 11.44 -12.97 -22.46
CA THR A 178 10.32 -12.81 -21.53
C THR A 178 10.52 -13.64 -20.27
N TYR A 179 10.97 -14.89 -20.43
CA TYR A 179 11.27 -15.79 -19.31
C TYR A 179 12.41 -15.25 -18.44
N ASN A 180 13.49 -14.76 -19.05
CA ASN A 180 14.63 -14.19 -18.32
C ASN A 180 14.21 -12.94 -17.53
N VAL A 181 13.40 -12.07 -18.11
CA VAL A 181 12.90 -10.87 -17.43
C VAL A 181 11.89 -11.25 -16.34
N ALA A 182 10.96 -12.16 -16.61
CA ALA A 182 10.03 -12.66 -15.59
C ALA A 182 10.78 -13.28 -14.40
N ARG A 183 11.80 -14.09 -14.66
CA ARG A 183 12.66 -14.69 -13.61
C ARG A 183 13.41 -13.63 -12.80
N ALA A 184 13.89 -12.56 -13.44
CA ALA A 184 14.54 -11.45 -12.75
C ALA A 184 13.57 -10.59 -11.92
N MET A 185 12.33 -10.42 -12.40
CA MET A 185 11.30 -9.64 -11.71
C MET A 185 10.58 -10.42 -10.61
N LEU A 186 10.53 -11.75 -10.68
CA LEU A 186 9.86 -12.62 -9.70
C LEU A 186 10.31 -12.36 -8.25
N PRO A 187 11.61 -12.32 -7.89
CA PRO A 187 12.00 -12.02 -6.51
C PRO A 187 11.55 -10.63 -6.10
N VAL A 188 11.60 -9.64 -7.00
CA VAL A 188 11.18 -8.27 -6.71
C VAL A 188 9.67 -8.21 -6.44
N TYR A 189 8.85 -8.88 -7.25
CA TYR A 189 7.41 -8.98 -7.02
C TYR A 189 7.09 -9.73 -5.74
N LEU A 190 7.79 -10.83 -5.46
CA LEU A 190 7.63 -11.60 -4.23
C LEU A 190 7.94 -10.75 -2.99
N PHE A 191 9.08 -10.05 -2.98
CA PHE A 191 9.43 -9.14 -1.88
C PHE A 191 8.44 -7.99 -1.76
N SER A 192 8.05 -7.36 -2.87
CA SER A 192 7.04 -6.29 -2.88
C SER A 192 5.70 -6.78 -2.31
N PHE A 193 5.26 -7.98 -2.71
CA PHE A 193 4.03 -8.60 -2.21
C PHE A 193 4.11 -8.90 -0.72
N ILE A 194 5.22 -9.50 -0.26
CA ILE A 194 5.45 -9.77 1.16
C ILE A 194 5.44 -8.46 1.96
N PHE A 195 6.09 -7.40 1.45
CA PHE A 195 6.09 -6.09 2.09
C PHE A 195 4.70 -5.47 2.18
N LYS A 196 3.94 -5.47 1.07
CA LYS A 196 2.56 -5.01 1.05
C LYS A 196 1.70 -5.81 2.03
N PHE A 197 1.87 -7.13 2.08
CA PHE A 197 1.14 -7.99 3.01
C PHE A 197 1.47 -7.68 4.47
N PHE A 198 2.75 -7.50 4.81
CA PHE A 198 3.16 -7.10 6.16
C PHE A 198 2.63 -5.72 6.53
N ALA A 199 2.70 -4.75 5.63
CA ALA A 199 2.19 -3.40 5.85
C ALA A 199 0.67 -3.38 6.07
N VAL A 200 -0.09 -4.13 5.26
CA VAL A 200 -1.53 -4.28 5.44
C VAL A 200 -1.83 -4.99 6.77
N SER A 201 -1.09 -6.05 7.09
CA SER A 201 -1.26 -6.80 8.33
C SER A 201 -0.99 -5.93 9.57
N THR A 202 0.09 -5.15 9.57
CA THR A 202 0.44 -4.24 10.68
C THR A 202 -0.58 -3.11 10.79
N ALA A 203 -1.06 -2.57 9.67
CA ALA A 203 -2.13 -1.57 9.65
C ALA A 203 -3.46 -2.12 10.16
N SER A 204 -3.84 -3.34 9.78
CA SER A 204 -5.05 -4.01 10.26
C SER A 204 -4.98 -4.31 11.75
N VAL A 205 -3.86 -4.88 12.24
CA VAL A 205 -3.65 -5.14 13.67
C VAL A 205 -3.68 -3.84 14.46
N SER A 206 -3.01 -2.79 13.98
CA SER A 206 -3.02 -1.48 14.61
C SER A 206 -4.42 -0.85 14.63
N SER A 207 -5.19 -1.00 13.55
CA SER A 207 -6.57 -0.48 13.46
C SER A 207 -7.50 -1.19 14.44
N VAL A 208 -7.47 -2.53 14.49
CA VAL A 208 -8.25 -3.32 15.46
C VAL A 208 -7.86 -2.96 16.89
N PHE A 209 -6.56 -2.78 17.16
CA PHE A 209 -6.06 -2.37 18.47
C PHE A 209 -6.58 -0.98 18.87
N LEU A 210 -6.52 -0.01 17.95
CA LEU A 210 -7.01 1.35 18.19
C LEU A 210 -8.52 1.38 18.41
N LEU A 211 -9.29 0.60 17.64
CA LEU A 211 -10.73 0.45 17.84
C LEU A 211 -11.05 -0.13 19.23
N ARG A 212 -10.34 -1.19 19.64
CA ARG A 212 -10.52 -1.81 20.95
C ARG A 212 -10.13 -0.86 22.09
N HIS A 213 -9.02 -0.14 21.95
CA HIS A 213 -8.55 0.81 22.94
C HIS A 213 -9.50 2.01 23.09
N ASN A 214 -9.97 2.57 21.98
CA ASN A 214 -10.96 3.66 21.99
C ASN A 214 -12.29 3.22 22.61
N SER A 215 -12.73 1.99 22.33
CA SER A 215 -13.92 1.39 22.96
C SER A 215 -13.77 1.29 24.48
N LEU A 216 -12.64 0.80 24.98
CA LEU A 216 -12.36 0.71 26.42
C LEU A 216 -12.27 2.09 27.09
N ARG A 217 -11.64 3.06 26.42
CA ARG A 217 -11.54 4.45 26.91
C ARG A 217 -12.92 5.08 27.04
N HIS A 218 -13.78 4.91 26.04
CA HIS A 218 -15.15 5.42 26.06
C HIS A 218 -15.97 4.77 27.19
N ARG A 219 -15.84 3.46 27.41
CA ARG A 219 -16.46 2.76 28.55
C ARG A 219 -15.98 3.31 29.89
N THR A 220 -14.68 3.54 30.03
CA THR A 220 -14.10 4.09 31.28
C THR A 220 -14.57 5.51 31.55
N GLN A 221 -14.67 6.35 30.53
CA GLN A 221 -15.21 7.71 30.66
C GLN A 221 -16.68 7.70 31.07
N ILE A 222 -17.50 6.83 30.48
CA ILE A 222 -18.89 6.64 30.87
C ILE A 222 -18.98 6.23 32.34
N LEU A 223 -18.22 5.21 32.78
CA LEU A 223 -18.23 4.75 34.17
C LEU A 223 -17.88 5.86 35.16
N ARG A 224 -16.87 6.69 34.86
CA ARG A 224 -16.52 7.85 35.70
C ARG A 224 -17.64 8.90 35.76
N ILE A 225 -18.40 9.09 34.69
CA ILE A 225 -19.54 10.00 34.67
C ILE A 225 -20.68 9.42 35.54
N TYR A 226 -20.94 8.11 35.45
CA TYR A 226 -21.93 7.44 36.30
C TYR A 226 -21.56 7.49 37.78
N GLU A 227 -20.30 7.20 38.13
CA GLU A 227 -19.80 7.26 39.50
C GLU A 227 -19.93 8.66 40.09
N LYS A 228 -19.54 9.71 39.33
CA LYS A 228 -19.74 11.11 39.74
C LYS A 228 -21.21 11.51 39.93
N ARG A 229 -22.14 10.87 39.22
CA ARG A 229 -23.58 11.11 39.40
C ARG A 229 -24.09 10.40 40.65
N GLN A 230 -23.62 9.18 40.89
CA GLN A 230 -24.01 8.40 42.06
C GLN A 230 -23.55 9.06 43.36
N THR A 231 -22.30 9.56 43.43
CA THR A 231 -21.80 10.28 44.61
C THR A 231 -22.62 11.55 44.90
N LYS A 232 -23.05 12.27 43.85
CA LYS A 232 -23.92 13.45 44.01
C LYS A 232 -25.31 13.09 44.57
N CYS A 233 -25.94 12.02 44.08
CA CYS A 233 -27.22 11.58 44.64
C CYS A 233 -27.10 11.14 46.10
N THR A 234 -26.03 10.44 46.48
CA THR A 234 -25.80 10.01 47.87
C THR A 234 -25.57 11.21 48.80
N GLU A 235 -24.87 12.25 48.34
CA GLU A 235 -24.69 13.50 49.09
C GLU A 235 -26.03 14.25 49.26
N GLU A 236 -26.87 14.30 48.22
CA GLU A 236 -28.20 14.92 48.28
C GLU A 236 -29.15 14.17 49.23
N GLU A 237 -29.20 12.83 49.16
CA GLU A 237 -30.00 12.00 50.09
C GLU A 237 -29.52 12.13 51.53
N SER A 238 -28.20 12.14 51.77
CA SER A 238 -27.62 12.37 53.10
C SER A 238 -28.00 13.75 53.66
N THR A 239 -28.00 14.78 52.81
CA THR A 239 -28.38 16.14 53.20
C THR A 239 -29.87 16.24 53.51
N GLN A 240 -30.71 15.55 52.73
CA GLN A 240 -32.15 15.49 52.94
C GLN A 240 -32.50 14.71 54.22
N HIS A 241 -31.79 13.63 54.52
CA HIS A 241 -32.01 12.86 55.74
C HIS A 241 -31.58 13.62 57.00
N HIS A 242 -30.48 14.40 56.93
CA HIS A 242 -30.02 15.29 58.01
C HIS A 242 -30.98 16.45 58.28
N THR A 243 -31.58 17.03 57.24
CA THR A 243 -32.59 18.09 57.41
C THR A 243 -33.87 17.54 58.04
N LEU A 244 -34.32 16.34 57.63
CA LEU A 244 -35.49 15.70 58.22
C LEU A 244 -35.30 15.41 59.72
N THR A 245 -34.14 14.86 60.11
CA THR A 245 -33.82 14.62 61.53
C THR A 245 -33.73 15.91 62.34
N HIS A 246 -33.22 17.00 61.75
CA HIS A 246 -33.16 18.29 62.43
C HIS A 246 -34.56 18.90 62.64
N PHE A 247 -35.49 18.70 61.70
CA PHE A 247 -36.90 19.10 61.86
C PHE A 247 -37.62 18.27 62.92
N GLU A 248 -37.41 16.94 62.96
CA GLU A 248 -37.99 16.08 64.01
C GLU A 248 -37.45 16.43 65.40
N LEU A 249 -36.15 16.76 65.52
CA LEU A 249 -35.56 17.20 66.79
C LEU A 249 -36.17 18.52 67.27
N LEU A 250 -36.34 19.50 66.36
CA LEU A 250 -36.97 20.79 66.68
C LEU A 250 -38.45 20.63 67.08
N ASP A 251 -39.22 19.76 66.41
CA ASP A 251 -40.61 19.48 66.79
C ASP A 251 -40.70 18.79 68.17
N SER A 252 -39.73 17.93 68.51
CA SER A 252 -39.67 17.29 69.83
C SER A 252 -39.34 18.27 70.96
N MET A 253 -38.56 19.33 70.68
CA MET A 253 -38.22 20.37 71.66
C MET A 253 -39.37 21.34 71.94
N TRP A 254 -40.34 21.42 71.04
CA TRP A 254 -41.48 22.35 71.15
C TRP A 254 -42.71 21.75 71.86
N LYS A 255 -42.72 20.42 72.06
CA LYS A 255 -43.75 19.71 72.82
C LYS A 255 -43.31 19.51 74.27
#